data_AF-A0A0F9AT81-F1
#
_entry.id   AF-A0A0F9AT81-F1
#
_cell.length_a   1.000
_cell.length_b   1.000
_cell.length_c   1.000
_cell.angle_alpha   90.00
_cell.angle_beta   90.00
_cell.angle_gamma   90.00
#
_symmetry.space_group_name_H-M   'P 1'
#
loop_
_entity.id
_entity.type
_entity.pdbx_description
1 polymer ?
#
loop_
_entity_poly.entity_id
_entity_poly.type
_entity_poly.pdbx_seq_one_letter_code
_entity_poly.pdbx_strand_id
1 'polypeptide(L)'
;MAETYWKAQENRIRKLLENSGWDARRQPGSGNLDHEALKGDVLATYGDTKIMVDHKSTRGEKSITLQRSDLLKLRDHAEAVDAFPVLSFGFKGKQDLYAVLPISTLLDILESREQWS
;
A
#
# COMPACT_ATOMS: atom_id res chain seq x y z
N MET A 1 1.13 -26.18 0.38
CA MET A 1 -0.06 -25.30 0.48
C MET A 1 0.13 -24.15 -0.49
N ALA A 2 -0.84 -23.91 -1.38
CA ALA A 2 -0.76 -22.80 -2.33
C ALA A 2 -0.74 -21.46 -1.56
N GLU A 3 0.24 -20.61 -1.83
CA GLU A 3 0.29 -19.27 -1.26
C GLU A 3 -0.94 -18.48 -1.75
N THR A 4 -1.67 -17.84 -0.84
CA THR A 4 -2.83 -17.02 -1.21
C THR A 4 -2.38 -15.85 -2.09
N TYR A 5 -3.13 -15.57 -3.15
CA TYR A 5 -2.76 -14.59 -4.19
C TYR A 5 -2.27 -13.24 -3.64
N TRP A 6 -2.89 -12.73 -2.57
CA TRP A 6 -2.51 -11.46 -1.94
C TRP A 6 -1.10 -11.52 -1.32
N LYS A 7 -0.74 -12.63 -0.65
CA LYS A 7 0.60 -12.85 -0.09
C LYS A 7 1.68 -12.87 -1.18
N ALA A 8 1.36 -13.42 -2.35
CA ALA A 8 2.27 -13.45 -3.48
C ALA A 8 2.56 -12.03 -4.02
N GLN A 9 1.57 -11.13 -4.02
CA GLN A 9 1.79 -9.73 -4.42
C GLN A 9 2.61 -8.96 -3.39
N GLU A 10 2.33 -9.11 -2.10
CA GLU A 10 3.15 -8.50 -1.04
C GLU A 10 4.60 -8.99 -1.09
N ASN A 11 4.82 -10.28 -1.33
CA ASN A 11 6.15 -10.84 -1.53
C ASN A 11 6.85 -10.24 -2.75
N ARG A 12 6.11 -9.98 -3.83
CA ARG A 12 6.66 -9.36 -5.03
C ARG A 12 7.08 -7.92 -4.77
N ILE A 13 6.28 -7.14 -4.04
CA ILE A 13 6.63 -5.78 -3.64
C ILE A 13 7.88 -5.78 -2.77
N ARG A 14 7.93 -6.64 -1.76
CA ARG A 14 9.12 -6.82 -0.91
C ARG A 14 10.37 -7.09 -1.76
N LYS A 15 10.31 -8.10 -2.65
CA LYS A 15 11.44 -8.46 -3.52
C LYS A 15 11.84 -7.31 -4.46
N LEU A 16 10.88 -6.55 -4.98
CA LEU A 16 11.17 -5.38 -5.82
C LEU A 16 11.94 -4.30 -5.06
N LEU A 17 11.56 -4.05 -3.81
CA LEU A 17 12.25 -3.11 -2.92
C LEU A 17 13.66 -3.63 -2.56
N GLU A 18 13.78 -4.90 -2.20
CA GLU A 18 15.08 -5.55 -1.92
C GLU A 18 16.03 -5.48 -3.11
N ASN A 19 15.53 -5.78 -4.32
CA ASN A 19 16.31 -5.67 -5.56
C ASN A 19 16.72 -4.23 -5.88
N SER A 20 16.04 -3.24 -5.30
CA SER A 20 16.36 -1.81 -5.42
C SER A 20 17.23 -1.30 -4.27
N GLY A 21 17.71 -2.19 -3.39
CA GLY A 21 18.63 -1.88 -2.29
C GLY A 21 17.96 -1.52 -0.95
N TRP A 22 16.63 -1.64 -0.85
CA TRP A 22 15.91 -1.39 0.41
C TRP A 22 15.96 -2.63 1.32
N ASP A 23 16.04 -2.42 2.62
CA ASP A 23 15.72 -3.47 3.60
C ASP A 23 14.20 -3.53 3.76
N ALA A 24 13.54 -4.57 3.24
CA ALA A 24 12.09 -4.66 3.18
C ALA A 24 11.55 -5.91 3.87
N ARG A 25 10.50 -5.73 4.69
CA ARG A 25 9.81 -6.83 5.38
C ARG A 25 8.30 -6.73 5.24
N ARG A 26 7.64 -7.88 5.12
CA ARG A 26 6.18 -7.95 5.20
C ARG A 26 5.68 -7.72 6.61
N GLN A 27 4.51 -7.11 6.72
CA GLN A 27 3.82 -6.89 7.99
C GLN A 27 2.70 -7.94 8.14
N PRO A 28 2.92 -9.03 8.90
CA PRO A 28 1.89 -10.04 9.09
C PRO A 28 0.69 -9.49 9.87
N GLY A 29 -0.51 -9.88 9.47
CA GLY A 29 -1.76 -9.47 10.12
C GLY A 29 -2.40 -8.19 9.55
N SER A 30 -1.95 -7.69 8.40
CA SER A 30 -2.43 -6.47 7.73
C SER A 30 -3.89 -6.51 7.20
N GLY A 31 -4.68 -7.54 7.53
CA GLY A 31 -6.06 -7.70 7.08
C GLY A 31 -7.08 -8.05 8.18
N ASN A 32 -6.67 -8.10 9.46
CA ASN A 32 -7.62 -8.31 10.55
C ASN A 32 -8.34 -7.00 10.86
N LEU A 33 -9.63 -6.96 10.51
CA LEU A 33 -10.56 -5.85 10.77
C LEU A 33 -10.73 -5.53 12.26
N ASP A 34 -10.32 -6.45 13.16
CA ASP A 34 -10.46 -6.32 14.62
C ASP A 34 -9.28 -5.62 15.31
N HIS A 35 -8.20 -5.31 14.59
CA HIS A 35 -7.11 -4.49 15.14
C HIS A 35 -7.22 -3.07 14.60
N GLU A 36 -7.39 -2.11 15.50
CA GLU A 36 -7.65 -0.68 15.24
C GLU A 36 -6.64 0.05 14.33
N ALA A 37 -5.57 -0.60 13.86
CA ALA A 37 -4.56 -0.02 12.99
C ALA A 37 -4.27 -0.90 11.76
N LEU A 38 -4.55 -0.35 10.57
CA LEU A 38 -4.04 -0.91 9.30
C LEU A 38 -2.51 -0.83 9.30
N LYS A 39 -1.83 -1.97 9.39
CA LYS A 39 -0.35 -2.08 9.55
C LYS A 39 0.47 -1.78 8.30
N GLY A 40 -0.18 -1.47 7.18
CA GLY A 40 0.43 -1.61 5.85
C GLY A 40 0.80 -3.07 5.58
N ASP A 41 1.18 -3.37 4.34
CA ASP A 41 1.54 -4.73 3.94
C ASP A 41 3.06 -4.96 3.93
N VAL A 42 3.83 -3.92 3.61
CA VAL A 42 5.30 -3.95 3.57
C VAL A 42 5.85 -2.70 4.23
N LEU A 43 6.86 -2.88 5.08
CA LEU A 43 7.69 -1.79 5.62
C LEU A 43 9.07 -1.92 5.01
N ALA A 44 9.64 -0.83 4.51
CA ALA A 44 10.98 -0.84 3.94
C ALA A 44 11.79 0.39 4.35
N THR A 45 13.11 0.21 4.45
CA THR A 45 14.06 1.24 4.87
C THR A 45 15.23 1.34 3.89
N TYR A 46 15.65 2.58 3.58
CA TYR A 46 16.84 2.88 2.78
C TYR A 46 17.55 4.10 3.38
N GLY A 47 18.70 3.87 4.02
CA GLY A 47 19.33 4.89 4.86
C GLY A 47 18.38 5.34 5.96
N ASP A 48 18.16 6.65 6.08
CA ASP A 48 17.24 7.24 7.05
C ASP A 48 15.78 7.29 6.55
N THR A 49 15.53 6.89 5.30
CA THR A 49 14.18 6.92 4.72
C THR A 49 13.45 5.62 5.03
N LYS A 50 12.25 5.72 5.60
CA LYS A 50 11.35 4.59 5.85
C LYS A 50 10.07 4.79 5.04
N ILE A 51 9.60 3.74 4.37
CA ILE A 51 8.31 3.73 3.65
C ILE A 51 7.41 2.62 4.18
N MET A 52 6.12 2.89 4.23
CA MET A 52 5.07 1.92 4.53
C MET A 52 4.19 1.76 3.29
N VAL A 53 4.18 0.57 2.71
CA VAL A 53 3.42 0.25 1.50
C VAL A 53 2.20 -0.57 1.86
N ASP A 54 1.02 -0.10 1.48
CA ASP A 54 -0.21 -0.89 1.41
C ASP A 54 -0.50 -1.26 -0.04
N HIS A 55 -0.85 -2.51 -0.29
CA HIS A 55 -1.12 -3.03 -1.61
C HIS A 55 -2.59 -3.36 -1.80
N LYS A 56 -3.20 -2.73 -2.80
CA LYS A 56 -4.57 -3.01 -3.21
C LYS A 56 -4.57 -3.69 -4.57
N SER A 57 -5.25 -4.83 -4.68
CA SER A 57 -5.43 -5.52 -5.96
C SER A 57 -6.90 -5.77 -6.27
N THR A 58 -7.28 -5.60 -7.53
CA THR A 58 -8.64 -5.84 -8.01
C THR A 58 -8.65 -6.81 -9.18
N ARG A 59 -9.73 -7.59 -9.29
CA ARG A 59 -10.02 -8.43 -10.46
C ARG A 59 -10.51 -7.62 -11.66
N GLY A 60 -10.98 -6.39 -11.45
CA GLY A 60 -11.40 -5.50 -12.53
C GLY A 60 -10.22 -5.11 -13.43
N GLU A 61 -10.51 -4.71 -14.66
CA GLU A 61 -9.47 -4.41 -15.67
C GLU A 61 -9.01 -2.95 -15.71
N LYS A 62 -9.77 -2.02 -15.08
CA LYS A 62 -9.61 -0.58 -15.34
C LYS A 62 -9.67 0.36 -14.13
N SER A 63 -10.22 -0.06 -13.00
CA SER A 63 -10.39 0.82 -11.84
C SER A 63 -10.22 0.09 -10.51
N ILE A 64 -9.74 0.82 -9.50
CA ILE A 64 -9.65 0.39 -8.12
C ILE A 64 -10.43 1.37 -7.25
N THR A 65 -11.23 0.83 -6.32
CA THR A 65 -11.96 1.65 -5.35
C THR A 65 -11.15 1.74 -4.07
N LEU A 66 -10.92 2.96 -3.59
CA LEU A 66 -10.23 3.25 -2.34
C LEU A 66 -11.19 4.01 -1.44
N GLN A 67 -11.22 3.65 -0.16
CA GLN A 67 -11.98 4.40 0.85
C GLN A 67 -11.07 5.43 1.49
N ARG A 68 -11.56 6.66 1.65
CA ARG A 68 -10.81 7.73 2.33
C ARG A 68 -10.38 7.32 3.74
N SER A 69 -11.25 6.61 4.47
CA SER A 69 -10.94 6.10 5.81
C SER A 69 -9.75 5.16 5.85
N ASP A 70 -9.55 4.35 4.81
CA ASP A 70 -8.42 3.41 4.75
C ASP A 70 -7.10 4.15 4.49
N LEU A 71 -7.15 5.18 3.64
CA LEU A 71 -5.99 6.05 3.38
C LEU A 71 -5.56 6.82 4.62
N LEU A 72 -6.52 7.34 5.40
CA LEU A 72 -6.25 8.06 6.64
C LEU A 72 -5.62 7.14 7.70
N LYS A 73 -6.20 5.94 7.91
CA LYS A 73 -5.64 4.94 8.83
C LYS A 73 -4.19 4.55 8.48
N LEU A 74 -3.90 4.41 7.19
CA LEU A 74 -2.56 4.09 6.71
C LEU A 74 -1.58 5.26 6.95
N ARG A 75 -2.01 6.49 6.68
CA ARG A 75 -1.23 7.70 7.00
C ARG A 75 -0.90 7.76 8.49
N ASP A 76 -1.91 7.64 9.34
CA ASP A 76 -1.76 7.78 10.79
C ASP A 76 -0.83 6.69 11.37
N HIS A 77 -0.89 5.46 10.83
CA HIS A 77 0.07 4.42 11.21
C HIS A 77 1.47 4.72 10.72
N ALA A 78 1.63 5.12 9.46
CA ALA A 78 2.93 5.43 8.91
C ALA A 78 3.60 6.55 9.73
N GLU A 79 2.85 7.58 10.11
CA GLU A 79 3.30 8.63 11.03
C GLU A 79 3.74 8.07 12.40
N ALA A 80 2.96 7.17 13.00
CA ALA A 80 3.29 6.56 14.29
C ALA A 80 4.59 5.74 14.29
N VAL A 81 5.06 5.27 13.13
CA VAL A 81 6.33 4.53 12.98
C VAL A 81 7.39 5.32 12.22
N ASP A 82 7.18 6.62 12.00
CA ASP A 82 8.06 7.50 11.23
C ASP A 82 8.40 6.90 9.86
N ALA A 83 7.36 6.61 9.09
CA ALA A 83 7.41 6.09 7.73
C ALA A 83 6.60 6.97 6.79
N PHE A 84 7.05 7.07 5.55
CA PHE A 84 6.30 7.70 4.47
C PHE A 84 5.24 6.72 3.93
N PRO A 85 3.94 7.09 3.96
CA PRO A 85 2.87 6.20 3.52
C PRO A 85 2.74 6.17 2.00
N VAL A 86 2.67 4.96 1.46
CA VAL A 86 2.69 4.68 0.04
C VAL A 86 1.60 3.68 -0.32
N LEU A 87 0.87 3.96 -1.40
CA LEU A 87 -0.11 3.01 -1.94
C LEU A 87 0.43 2.36 -3.22
N SER A 88 0.41 1.03 -3.25
CA SER A 88 0.64 0.24 -4.44
C SER A 88 -0.67 -0.36 -4.95
N PHE A 89 -0.86 -0.42 -6.27
CA PHE A 89 -1.99 -1.16 -6.84
C PHE A 89 -1.66 -2.05 -8.03
N GLY A 90 -2.45 -3.11 -8.18
CA GLY A 90 -2.34 -4.09 -9.27
C GLY A 90 -3.69 -4.59 -9.80
N PHE A 91 -3.75 -4.88 -11.09
CA PHE A 91 -4.91 -5.49 -11.76
C PHE A 91 -4.61 -6.96 -12.07
N LYS A 92 -5.41 -7.89 -11.51
CA LYS A 92 -5.06 -9.33 -11.56
C LYS A 92 -4.86 -9.88 -12.97
N GLY A 93 -5.60 -9.35 -13.95
CA GLY A 93 -5.55 -9.80 -15.34
C GLY A 93 -4.29 -9.41 -16.10
N LYS A 94 -3.51 -8.44 -15.60
CA LYS A 94 -2.33 -7.94 -16.33
C LYS A 94 -0.99 -8.23 -15.65
N GLN A 95 -1.02 -8.81 -14.45
CA GLN A 95 0.19 -9.15 -13.67
C GLN A 95 1.22 -8.01 -13.50
N ASP A 96 0.92 -6.74 -13.79
CA ASP A 96 1.85 -5.65 -13.52
C ASP A 96 1.54 -4.96 -12.19
N LEU A 97 2.60 -4.46 -11.57
CA LEU A 97 2.52 -3.46 -10.50
C LEU A 97 2.40 -2.09 -11.19
N TYR A 98 1.26 -1.41 -11.04
CA TYR A 98 0.92 -0.30 -11.93
C TYR A 98 1.41 1.06 -11.43
N ALA A 99 1.30 1.33 -10.13
CA ALA A 99 1.88 2.54 -9.57
C ALA A 99 2.14 2.39 -8.07
N VAL A 100 3.03 3.26 -7.61
CA VAL A 100 3.41 3.48 -6.22
C VAL A 100 3.21 4.98 -6.00
N LEU A 101 2.12 5.38 -5.35
CA LEU A 101 1.77 6.78 -5.16
C LEU A 101 1.90 7.18 -3.68
N PRO A 102 2.43 8.38 -3.38
CA PRO A 102 2.24 9.01 -2.08
C PRO A 102 0.76 9.09 -1.74
N ILE A 103 0.40 8.81 -0.49
CA ILE A 103 -1.00 9.00 -0.05
C ILE A 103 -1.42 10.46 -0.13
N SER A 104 -0.52 11.41 0.14
CA SER A 104 -0.81 12.84 0.01
C SER A 104 -1.39 13.19 -1.36
N THR A 105 -0.75 12.72 -2.44
CA THR A 105 -1.23 12.92 -3.81
C THR A 105 -2.65 12.38 -4.01
N LEU A 106 -2.99 11.23 -3.41
CA LEU A 106 -4.35 10.66 -3.51
C LEU A 106 -5.37 11.47 -2.71
N LEU A 107 -5.00 11.96 -1.52
CA LEU A 107 -5.86 12.81 -0.70
C LEU A 107 -6.13 14.15 -1.39
N ASP A 108 -5.10 14.78 -1.98
CA ASP A 108 -5.24 16.03 -2.74
C ASP A 108 -6.21 15.85 -3.93
N ILE A 109 -6.12 14.72 -4.64
CA ILE A 109 -7.05 14.39 -5.74
C ILE A 109 -8.48 14.26 -5.22
N LEU A 110 -8.70 13.64 -4.06
CA LEU A 110 -10.04 13.49 -3.47
C LEU A 110 -10.60 14.86 -3.06
N GLU A 111 -9.81 15.69 -2.40
CA GLU A 111 -10.23 17.03 -1.96
C GLU A 111 -10.56 17.95 -3.14
N SER A 112 -9.76 17.89 -4.21
CA SER A 112 -10.03 18.66 -5.42
C SER A 112 -11.33 18.27 -6.12
N ARG A 113 -11.87 17.06 -5.90
CA ARG A 113 -13.14 16.63 -6.50
C ARG A 113 -14.35 17.07 -5.69
N GLU A 114 -14.24 17.11 -4.37
CA GLU A 114 -15.30 17.57 -3.46
C GLU A 114 -15.63 19.07 -3.66
N GLN A 115 -14.68 19.87 -4.15
CA GLN A 115 -14.89 21.30 -4.43
C GLN A 115 -15.75 21.59 -5.67
N TRP A 116 -16.02 20.58 -6.51
CA TRP A 116 -16.75 20.73 -7.78
C TRP A 116 -18.10 20.00 -7.79
N SER A 117 -18.49 19.44 -6.65
CA SER A 117 -19.75 18.72 -6.41
C SER A 117 -20.61 19.48 -5.41
#